data_AF-F1YU12-F1
#
_entry.id   AF-F1YU12-F1
#
_cell.length_a   1.000
_cell.length_b   1.000
_cell.length_c   1.000
_cell.angle_alpha   90.00
_cell.angle_beta   90.00
_cell.angle_gamma   90.00
#
_symmetry.space_group_name_H-M   'P 1'
#
loop_
_entity.id
_entity.type
_entity.pdbx_description
1 polymer ?
#
loop_
_entity_poly.entity_id
_entity_poly.type
_entity_poly.pdbx_seq_one_letter_code
_entity_poly.pdbx_strand_id
1 'polypeptide(L)'
;MALCLAVFLPSTACGAEKTRTPALNIAAPCLNSLHIRAQKGVTQPEPANGQWPTGLQLATNSDGSLSLAGQNCQADTNLTLTTPPNMPLVITSTGRTAIQVDDRKGPVFLQAGSGAVTLGRTAELNVTSDSTGAITIPVLADSARLRSTLSAPFMIGKVQAPALAIYLGGSASFTTQQGKLEALEITSNSTADAVFHGETSVAALHVENAGNILVDKATGTLATERDGKGKIVVTSTQGNH
;
A
#
# COMPACT_ATOMS: atom_id res chain seq x y z
N MET A 1 44.82 -21.46 38.24
CA MET A 1 44.34 -20.10 37.90
C MET A 1 45.01 -19.68 36.60
N ALA A 2 44.27 -19.74 35.49
CA ALA A 2 44.60 -19.05 34.24
C ALA A 2 43.29 -19.00 33.44
N LEU A 3 42.61 -17.87 33.56
CA LEU A 3 41.33 -17.58 32.93
C LEU A 3 41.64 -17.00 31.54
N CYS A 4 41.40 -17.75 30.46
CA CYS A 4 41.46 -17.21 29.10
C CYS A 4 40.21 -16.35 28.87
N LEU A 5 40.36 -15.04 28.97
CA LEU A 5 39.37 -14.09 28.43
C LEU A 5 39.47 -14.10 26.90
N ALA A 6 38.47 -14.70 26.24
CA ALA A 6 38.23 -14.46 24.83
C ALA A 6 37.47 -13.13 24.69
N VAL A 7 38.17 -12.08 24.27
CA VAL A 7 37.57 -10.80 23.87
C VAL A 7 36.91 -11.01 22.51
N PHE A 8 35.58 -11.11 22.47
CA PHE A 8 34.80 -11.02 21.23
C PHE A 8 34.79 -9.55 20.77
N LEU A 9 35.59 -9.24 19.76
CA LEU A 9 35.48 -7.99 19.02
C LEU A 9 34.25 -8.09 18.08
N PRO A 10 33.39 -7.06 18.01
CA PRO A 10 32.28 -7.05 17.07
C PRO A 10 32.82 -6.94 15.64
N SER A 11 32.54 -7.95 14.83
CA SER A 11 32.77 -7.93 13.39
C SER A 11 32.04 -6.73 12.80
N THR A 12 32.79 -5.75 12.29
CA THR A 12 32.26 -4.71 11.42
C THR A 12 31.67 -5.40 10.20
N ALA A 13 30.34 -5.50 10.15
CA ALA A 13 29.62 -5.92 8.96
C ALA A 13 29.98 -4.93 7.85
N CYS A 14 30.79 -5.39 6.90
CA CYS A 14 31.13 -4.67 5.69
C CYS A 14 29.81 -4.31 5.01
N GLY A 15 29.57 -3.00 4.87
CA GLY A 15 28.34 -2.47 4.30
C GLY A 15 28.09 -3.09 2.94
N ALA A 16 26.97 -3.80 2.80
CA ALA A 16 26.40 -4.04 1.50
C ALA A 16 25.95 -2.67 0.99
N GLU A 17 26.78 -2.05 0.15
CA GLU A 17 26.40 -0.91 -0.68
C GLU A 17 25.33 -1.42 -1.65
N LYS A 18 24.10 -1.49 -1.14
CA LYS A 18 22.92 -1.91 -1.89
C LYS A 18 22.81 -0.88 -3.00
N THR A 19 23.13 -1.28 -4.23
CA THR A 19 22.86 -0.53 -5.46
C THR A 19 21.39 -0.13 -5.41
N ARG A 20 21.12 1.07 -4.90
CA ARG A 20 19.77 1.51 -4.60
C ARG A 20 19.14 1.81 -5.94
N THR A 21 18.26 0.93 -6.41
CA THR A 21 17.50 1.20 -7.62
C THR A 21 16.80 2.55 -7.41
N PRO A 22 17.01 3.53 -8.31
CA PRO A 22 16.45 4.86 -8.12
C PRO A 22 14.93 4.77 -8.07
N ALA A 23 14.32 5.51 -7.14
CA ALA A 23 12.87 5.60 -7.03
C ALA A 23 12.30 6.49 -8.14
N LEU A 24 11.06 6.22 -8.53
CA LEU A 24 10.28 7.11 -9.39
C LEU A 24 9.19 7.80 -8.58
N ASN A 25 9.29 9.12 -8.48
CA ASN A 25 8.30 10.01 -7.90
C ASN A 25 7.37 10.51 -9.01
N ILE A 26 6.05 10.39 -8.82
CA ILE A 26 5.04 10.79 -9.81
C ILE A 26 4.09 11.77 -9.16
N ALA A 27 4.01 12.99 -9.71
CA ALA A 27 3.11 14.05 -9.28
C ALA A 27 2.47 14.69 -10.52
N ALA A 28 1.43 14.04 -11.04
CA ALA A 28 0.75 14.46 -12.26
C ALA A 28 -0.79 14.44 -12.09
N PRO A 29 -1.36 15.27 -11.21
CA PRO A 29 -2.81 15.28 -10.93
C PRO A 29 -3.67 15.70 -12.13
N CYS A 30 -3.05 16.25 -13.18
CA CYS A 30 -3.73 16.63 -14.41
C CYS A 30 -4.06 15.47 -15.35
N LEU A 31 -3.54 14.26 -15.09
CA LEU A 31 -3.84 13.08 -15.88
C LEU A 31 -5.29 12.62 -15.66
N ASN A 32 -5.93 12.16 -16.73
CA ASN A 32 -7.18 11.40 -16.63
C ASN A 32 -6.91 9.96 -16.16
N SER A 33 -5.88 9.32 -16.72
CA SER A 33 -5.42 8.01 -16.26
C SER A 33 -3.90 7.85 -16.30
N LEU A 34 -3.39 7.04 -15.38
CA LEU A 34 -2.00 6.62 -15.28
C LEU A 34 -1.96 5.09 -15.17
N HIS A 35 -1.36 4.43 -16.15
CA HIS A 35 -1.07 3.00 -16.10
C HIS A 35 0.43 2.78 -16.03
N ILE A 36 0.93 2.21 -14.93
CA ILE A 36 2.34 1.91 -14.75
C ILE A 36 2.57 0.42 -15.02
N ARG A 37 3.28 0.13 -16.11
CA ARG A 37 3.65 -1.22 -16.53
C ARG A 37 5.04 -1.59 -16.00
N ALA A 38 5.20 -2.83 -15.56
CA ALA A 38 6.49 -3.38 -15.16
C ALA A 38 7.09 -4.19 -16.32
N GLN A 39 8.27 -3.82 -16.82
CA GLN A 39 8.89 -4.47 -17.97
C GLN A 39 10.37 -4.78 -17.73
N LYS A 40 10.76 -6.04 -17.94
CA LYS A 40 12.17 -6.46 -17.88
C LYS A 40 12.97 -5.81 -19.02
N GLY A 41 14.24 -5.47 -18.75
CA GLY A 41 15.14 -4.86 -19.73
C GLY A 41 15.00 -3.34 -19.86
N VAL A 42 13.96 -2.74 -19.30
CA VAL A 42 13.82 -1.29 -19.18
C VAL A 42 14.72 -0.81 -18.04
N THR A 43 15.47 0.27 -18.30
CA THR A 43 16.42 0.87 -17.35
C THR A 43 15.93 2.21 -16.81
N GLN A 44 15.10 2.93 -17.57
CA GLN A 44 14.49 4.20 -17.19
C GLN A 44 13.00 4.23 -17.53
N PRO A 45 12.18 5.01 -16.80
CA PRO A 45 10.77 5.19 -17.11
C PRO A 45 10.57 5.84 -18.48
N GLU A 46 9.70 5.26 -19.29
CA GLU A 46 9.38 5.81 -20.61
C GLU A 46 7.89 5.61 -20.97
N PRO A 47 7.28 6.52 -21.74
CA PRO A 47 5.93 6.33 -22.25
C PRO A 47 5.89 5.11 -23.18
N ALA A 48 4.85 4.29 -23.07
CA ALA A 48 4.73 3.08 -23.89
C ALA A 48 4.66 3.35 -25.41
N ASN A 49 4.23 4.55 -25.81
CA ASN A 49 4.21 5.02 -27.19
C ASN A 49 5.49 5.79 -27.60
N GLY A 50 6.48 5.88 -26.72
CA GLY A 50 7.74 6.62 -26.94
C GLY A 50 7.61 8.15 -26.92
N GLN A 51 6.43 8.71 -26.65
CA GLN A 51 6.19 10.15 -26.68
C GLN A 51 5.57 10.64 -25.37
N TRP A 52 6.23 11.63 -24.75
CA TRP A 52 5.70 12.27 -23.55
C TRP A 52 4.50 13.16 -23.91
N PRO A 53 3.34 13.01 -23.23
CA PRO A 53 2.24 13.95 -23.35
C PRO A 53 2.66 15.38 -23.03
N THR A 54 2.05 16.34 -23.71
CA THR A 54 2.28 17.77 -23.46
C THR A 54 1.97 18.12 -22.00
N GLY A 55 2.88 18.83 -21.34
CA GLY A 55 2.72 19.26 -19.95
C GLY A 55 3.26 18.27 -18.91
N LEU A 56 3.79 17.12 -19.34
CA LEU A 56 4.53 16.18 -18.48
C LEU A 56 6.04 16.31 -18.70
N GLN A 57 6.80 16.21 -17.62
CA GLN A 57 8.25 16.25 -17.66
C GLN A 57 8.83 15.17 -16.74
N LEU A 58 9.80 14.42 -17.27
CA LEU A 58 10.64 13.52 -16.49
C LEU A 58 11.99 14.21 -16.23
N ALA A 59 12.40 14.27 -14.97
CA ALA A 59 13.67 14.83 -14.55
C ALA A 59 14.41 13.88 -13.61
N THR A 60 15.73 13.95 -13.60
CA THR A 60 16.58 13.27 -12.61
C THR A 60 16.90 14.24 -11.49
N ASN A 61 16.62 13.83 -10.25
CA ASN A 61 16.92 14.59 -9.05
C ASN A 61 18.40 14.44 -8.65
N SER A 62 18.88 15.32 -7.77
CA SER A 62 20.26 15.31 -7.27
C SER A 62 20.61 14.04 -6.47
N ASP A 63 19.62 13.36 -5.90
CA ASP A 63 19.78 12.10 -5.17
C ASP A 63 19.73 10.85 -6.08
N GLY A 64 19.62 11.06 -7.41
CA GLY A 64 19.50 10.00 -8.41
C GLY A 64 18.09 9.45 -8.60
N SER A 65 17.10 9.88 -7.81
CA SER A 65 15.69 9.53 -8.08
C SER A 65 15.17 10.23 -9.33
N LEU A 66 14.08 9.72 -9.88
CA LEU A 66 13.42 10.27 -11.06
C LEU A 66 12.11 10.91 -10.63
N SER A 67 11.77 12.05 -11.22
CA SER A 67 10.52 12.76 -10.97
C SER A 67 9.76 12.97 -12.27
N LEU A 68 8.56 12.40 -12.34
CA LEU A 68 7.58 12.67 -13.37
C LEU A 68 6.56 13.66 -12.82
N ALA A 69 6.55 14.89 -13.33
CA ALA A 69 5.66 15.95 -12.87
C ALA A 69 4.82 16.55 -14.01
N GLY A 70 3.61 17.00 -13.67
CA GLY A 70 2.76 17.77 -14.57
C GLY A 70 1.57 18.41 -13.86
N GLN A 71 1.33 19.69 -14.12
CA GLN A 71 0.22 20.44 -13.51
C GLN A 71 -0.90 20.74 -14.49
N ASN A 72 -0.56 20.92 -15.77
CA ASN A 72 -1.49 21.30 -16.82
C ASN A 72 -1.32 20.35 -18.02
N CYS A 73 -2.03 19.25 -17.97
CA CYS A 73 -2.15 18.31 -19.08
C CYS A 73 -3.24 18.81 -20.04
N GLN A 74 -3.20 18.39 -21.30
CA GLN A 74 -4.37 18.56 -22.17
C GLN A 74 -5.56 17.77 -21.61
N ALA A 75 -6.79 18.17 -21.95
CA ALA A 75 -7.98 17.41 -21.57
C ALA A 75 -7.84 15.93 -21.98
N ASP A 76 -8.31 15.03 -21.12
CA ASP A 76 -8.31 13.58 -21.35
C ASP A 76 -6.92 12.94 -21.58
N THR A 77 -5.85 13.58 -21.09
CA THR A 77 -4.50 13.02 -21.20
C THR A 77 -4.39 11.73 -20.38
N ASN A 78 -4.06 10.64 -21.07
CA ASN A 78 -3.77 9.34 -20.48
C ASN A 78 -2.28 9.02 -20.66
N LEU A 79 -1.66 8.41 -19.65
CA LEU A 79 -0.27 7.97 -19.73
C LEU A 79 -0.15 6.50 -19.37
N THR A 80 0.38 5.70 -20.29
CA THR A 80 0.94 4.39 -19.97
C THR A 80 2.45 4.52 -19.87
N LEU A 81 3.00 4.29 -18.68
CA LEU A 81 4.41 4.43 -18.35
C LEU A 81 5.03 3.04 -18.12
N THR A 82 6.06 2.71 -18.89
CA THR A 82 6.82 1.48 -18.70
C THR A 82 7.97 1.73 -17.73
N THR A 83 8.13 0.86 -16.72
CA THR A 83 9.15 1.00 -15.66
C THR A 83 9.86 -0.33 -15.38
N PRO A 84 11.09 -0.30 -14.81
CA PRO A 84 11.74 -1.51 -14.33
C PRO A 84 10.93 -2.17 -13.19
N PRO A 85 10.81 -3.52 -13.11
CA PRO A 85 9.96 -4.17 -12.10
C PRO A 85 10.41 -3.99 -10.65
N ASN A 86 11.69 -3.71 -10.42
CA ASN A 86 12.25 -3.53 -9.08
C ASN A 86 12.28 -2.06 -8.64
N MET A 87 11.91 -1.12 -9.52
CA MET A 87 11.94 0.32 -9.23
C MET A 87 10.90 0.65 -8.15
N PRO A 88 11.28 1.29 -7.03
CA PRO A 88 10.32 1.84 -6.07
C PRO A 88 9.45 2.92 -6.72
N LEU A 89 8.16 2.95 -6.38
CA LEU A 89 7.24 3.99 -6.83
C LEU A 89 6.77 4.85 -5.67
N VAL A 90 6.75 6.16 -5.87
CA VAL A 90 6.07 7.12 -5.00
C VAL A 90 5.10 7.90 -5.86
N ILE A 91 3.80 7.70 -5.68
CA ILE A 91 2.75 8.31 -6.49
C ILE A 91 1.97 9.26 -5.60
N THR A 92 1.98 10.54 -5.95
CA THR A 92 1.15 11.56 -5.30
C THR A 92 0.12 12.02 -6.31
N SER A 93 -1.10 11.49 -6.18
CA SER A 93 -2.25 11.87 -6.99
C SER A 93 -3.33 12.40 -6.08
N THR A 94 -3.54 13.71 -6.10
CA THR A 94 -4.59 14.38 -5.31
C THR A 94 -5.82 14.71 -6.16
N GLY A 95 -5.79 14.39 -7.46
CA GLY A 95 -6.83 14.70 -8.42
C GLY A 95 -7.82 13.56 -8.67
N ARG A 96 -8.38 13.56 -9.89
CA ARG A 96 -9.35 12.54 -10.37
C ARG A 96 -8.70 11.42 -11.17
N THR A 97 -7.36 11.39 -11.24
CA THR A 97 -6.61 10.43 -12.06
C THR A 97 -6.93 8.99 -11.65
N ALA A 98 -7.39 8.19 -12.60
CA ALA A 98 -7.49 6.74 -12.41
C ALA A 98 -6.08 6.12 -12.49
N ILE A 99 -5.73 5.27 -11.54
CA ILE A 99 -4.38 4.69 -11.44
C ILE A 99 -4.45 3.18 -11.57
N GLN A 100 -3.63 2.63 -12.45
CA GLN A 100 -3.37 1.19 -12.52
C GLN A 100 -1.87 0.95 -12.38
N VAL A 101 -1.47 0.07 -11.48
CA VAL A 101 -0.09 -0.37 -11.33
C VAL A 101 -0.04 -1.88 -11.56
N ASP A 102 0.76 -2.33 -12.52
CA ASP A 102 0.98 -3.76 -12.77
C ASP A 102 1.78 -4.42 -11.63
N ASP A 103 1.70 -5.76 -11.57
CA ASP A 103 2.54 -6.57 -10.70
C ASP A 103 4.02 -6.19 -10.80
N ARG A 104 4.65 -5.95 -9.65
CA ARG A 104 6.04 -5.52 -9.54
C ARG A 104 6.69 -6.05 -8.27
N LYS A 105 8.02 -5.98 -8.23
CA LYS A 105 8.84 -6.43 -7.09
C LYS A 105 9.31 -5.27 -6.21
N GLY A 106 9.24 -4.04 -6.72
CA GLY A 106 9.52 -2.84 -5.93
C GLY A 106 8.35 -2.47 -5.00
N PRO A 107 8.61 -1.70 -3.93
CA PRO A 107 7.56 -1.17 -3.08
C PRO A 107 6.78 -0.05 -3.78
N VAL A 108 5.56 0.20 -3.32
CA VAL A 108 4.69 1.27 -3.81
C VAL A 108 4.17 2.10 -2.66
N PHE A 109 4.40 3.40 -2.74
CA PHE A 109 3.83 4.40 -1.85
C PHE A 109 2.85 5.24 -2.67
N LEU A 110 1.59 5.30 -2.26
CA LEU A 110 0.54 5.99 -2.98
C LEU A 110 -0.21 6.93 -2.02
N GLN A 111 -0.28 8.20 -2.40
CA GLN A 111 -1.32 9.11 -1.94
C GLN A 111 -2.37 9.19 -3.06
N ALA A 112 -3.54 8.60 -2.82
CA ALA A 112 -4.61 8.47 -3.79
C ALA A 112 -5.61 9.63 -3.70
N GLY A 113 -6.16 9.98 -4.86
CA GLY A 113 -7.20 11.00 -5.03
C GLY A 113 -8.57 10.36 -5.18
N SER A 114 -9.48 11.04 -5.87
CA SER A 114 -10.86 10.56 -6.05
C SER A 114 -11.03 9.62 -7.25
N GLY A 115 -10.00 9.44 -8.08
CA GLY A 115 -9.99 8.46 -9.15
C GLY A 115 -9.91 7.03 -8.63
N ALA A 116 -10.39 6.07 -9.40
CA ALA A 116 -10.27 4.65 -9.05
C ALA A 116 -8.80 4.20 -9.14
N VAL A 117 -8.41 3.33 -8.22
CA VAL A 117 -7.04 2.79 -8.13
C VAL A 117 -7.09 1.26 -8.16
N THR A 118 -6.27 0.66 -9.02
CA THR A 118 -6.00 -0.78 -9.04
C THR A 118 -4.50 -1.01 -8.87
N LEU A 119 -4.13 -1.76 -7.83
CA LEU A 119 -2.73 -2.09 -7.52
C LEU A 119 -2.51 -3.59 -7.67
N GLY A 120 -1.64 -3.97 -8.59
CA GLY A 120 -1.13 -5.32 -8.72
C GLY A 120 -0.32 -5.74 -7.50
N ARG A 121 0.25 -6.95 -7.57
CA ARG A 121 1.15 -7.45 -6.53
C ARG A 121 2.38 -6.57 -6.43
N THR A 122 2.75 -6.16 -5.22
CA THR A 122 3.97 -5.38 -4.94
C THR A 122 4.78 -6.06 -3.85
N ALA A 123 5.97 -5.53 -3.56
CA ALA A 123 6.57 -5.69 -2.22
C ALA A 123 5.75 -4.83 -1.21
N GLU A 124 6.41 -4.22 -0.22
CA GLU A 124 5.74 -3.32 0.73
C GLU A 124 4.82 -2.31 0.02
N LEU A 125 3.60 -2.21 0.54
CA LEU A 125 2.57 -1.32 0.03
C LEU A 125 2.14 -0.32 1.11
N ASN A 126 2.17 0.97 0.77
CA ASN A 126 1.62 2.02 1.61
C ASN A 126 0.64 2.86 0.81
N VAL A 127 -0.61 2.92 1.25
CA VAL A 127 -1.66 3.70 0.60
C VAL A 127 -2.30 4.64 1.61
N THR A 128 -2.34 5.91 1.25
CA THR A 128 -3.05 6.97 1.96
C THR A 128 -4.09 7.58 1.03
N SER A 129 -5.28 7.86 1.53
CA SER A 129 -6.35 8.50 0.76
C SER A 129 -7.20 9.41 1.62
N ASP A 130 -7.14 10.71 1.34
CA ASP A 130 -8.02 11.71 1.93
C ASP A 130 -9.18 12.04 0.97
N SER A 131 -9.67 11.02 0.25
CA SER A 131 -10.64 11.16 -0.83
C SER A 131 -11.67 10.02 -0.85
N THR A 132 -12.38 9.87 -1.97
CA THR A 132 -13.51 8.93 -2.16
C THR A 132 -13.24 7.85 -3.22
N GLY A 133 -12.08 7.87 -3.88
CA GLY A 133 -11.75 6.93 -4.94
C GLY A 133 -11.62 5.51 -4.41
N ALA A 134 -12.20 4.54 -5.12
CA ALA A 134 -12.11 3.13 -4.75
C ALA A 134 -10.70 2.58 -4.98
N ILE A 135 -10.19 1.80 -4.04
CA ILE A 135 -8.85 1.22 -4.09
C ILE A 135 -8.98 -0.30 -4.08
N THR A 136 -8.56 -0.94 -5.17
CA THR A 136 -8.63 -2.39 -5.36
C THR A 136 -7.23 -2.99 -5.40
N ILE A 137 -7.02 -4.03 -4.59
CA ILE A 137 -5.78 -4.82 -4.54
C ILE A 137 -6.17 -6.28 -4.79
N PRO A 138 -6.02 -6.83 -6.01
CA PRO A 138 -6.45 -8.20 -6.27
C PRO A 138 -5.74 -9.23 -5.39
N VAL A 139 -4.43 -9.06 -5.16
CA VAL A 139 -3.63 -9.93 -4.30
C VAL A 139 -2.66 -9.10 -3.47
N LEU A 140 -2.77 -9.17 -2.15
CA LEU A 140 -1.78 -8.65 -1.22
C LEU A 140 -0.80 -9.77 -0.86
N ALA A 141 0.48 -9.60 -1.20
CA ALA A 141 1.52 -10.64 -1.05
C ALA A 141 2.65 -10.28 -0.07
N ASP A 142 2.66 -9.05 0.45
CA ASP A 142 3.65 -8.52 1.38
C ASP A 142 2.95 -7.54 2.35
N SER A 143 3.69 -6.99 3.29
CA SER A 143 3.17 -6.06 4.29
C SER A 143 2.50 -4.85 3.66
N ALA A 144 1.35 -4.45 4.21
CA ALA A 144 0.67 -3.23 3.78
C ALA A 144 0.23 -2.33 4.93
N ARG A 145 0.21 -1.04 4.65
CA ARG A 145 -0.42 0.00 5.46
C ARG A 145 -1.44 0.74 4.59
N LEU A 146 -2.70 0.70 5.01
CA LEU A 146 -3.80 1.35 4.31
C LEU A 146 -4.42 2.39 5.23
N ARG A 147 -4.56 3.62 4.76
CA ARG A 147 -5.15 4.71 5.52
C ARG A 147 -6.13 5.46 4.64
N SER A 148 -7.37 5.60 5.08
CA SER A 148 -8.26 6.63 4.56
C SER A 148 -8.83 7.48 5.69
N THR A 149 -8.88 8.78 5.50
CA THR A 149 -9.46 9.71 6.48
C THR A 149 -10.84 10.24 6.08
N LEU A 150 -11.27 9.99 4.84
CA LEU A 150 -12.54 10.50 4.28
C LEU A 150 -13.52 9.37 3.97
N SER A 151 -13.48 8.78 2.76
CA SER A 151 -14.52 7.82 2.36
C SER A 151 -14.05 6.79 1.32
N ALA A 152 -12.74 6.58 1.15
CA ALA A 152 -12.24 5.65 0.14
C ALA A 152 -12.52 4.19 0.56
N PRO A 153 -13.25 3.40 -0.25
CA PRO A 153 -13.39 1.97 0.01
C PRO A 153 -12.13 1.22 -0.42
N PHE A 154 -11.63 0.35 0.46
CA PHE A 154 -10.55 -0.59 0.17
C PHE A 154 -11.11 -1.99 -0.05
N MET A 155 -10.78 -2.60 -1.19
CA MET A 155 -11.12 -4.00 -1.48
C MET A 155 -9.85 -4.80 -1.76
N ILE A 156 -9.66 -5.90 -1.03
CA ILE A 156 -8.59 -6.87 -1.30
C ILE A 156 -9.21 -8.21 -1.71
N GLY A 157 -8.81 -8.74 -2.87
CA GLY A 157 -9.29 -10.05 -3.30
C GLY A 157 -8.76 -11.17 -2.40
N LYS A 158 -7.45 -11.37 -2.41
CA LYS A 158 -6.77 -12.41 -1.61
C LYS A 158 -5.62 -11.83 -0.80
N VAL A 159 -5.57 -12.15 0.49
CA VAL A 159 -4.42 -11.84 1.35
C VAL A 159 -3.53 -13.07 1.56
N GLN A 160 -2.25 -12.91 1.28
CA GLN A 160 -1.16 -13.85 1.58
C GLN A 160 0.07 -13.03 1.98
N ALA A 161 -0.03 -12.36 3.13
CA ALA A 161 0.95 -11.36 3.54
C ALA A 161 1.31 -11.53 5.01
N PRO A 162 2.51 -11.13 5.43
CA PRO A 162 2.89 -11.19 6.84
C PRO A 162 2.03 -10.24 7.69
N ALA A 163 1.81 -9.00 7.25
CA ALA A 163 1.09 -8.01 8.05
C ALA A 163 0.19 -7.08 7.23
N LEU A 164 -0.91 -6.63 7.84
CA LEU A 164 -1.79 -5.61 7.29
C LEU A 164 -2.24 -4.68 8.41
N ALA A 165 -1.94 -3.39 8.28
CA ALA A 165 -2.43 -2.34 9.17
C ALA A 165 -3.37 -1.39 8.43
N ILE A 166 -4.51 -1.08 9.04
CA ILE A 166 -5.59 -0.32 8.41
C ILE A 166 -6.08 0.77 9.35
N TYR A 167 -6.16 1.99 8.85
CA TYR A 167 -6.90 3.09 9.47
C TYR A 167 -8.05 3.54 8.58
N LEU A 168 -9.27 3.59 9.12
CA LEU A 168 -10.47 4.04 8.41
C LEU A 168 -11.09 5.23 9.14
N GLY A 169 -11.26 6.36 8.46
CA GLY A 169 -11.98 7.55 8.92
C GLY A 169 -13.21 7.84 8.08
N GLY A 170 -14.03 8.78 8.55
CA GLY A 170 -15.25 9.25 7.88
C GLY A 170 -16.24 8.12 7.57
N SER A 171 -16.39 7.78 6.30
CA SER A 171 -17.21 6.65 5.84
C SER A 171 -16.43 5.64 5.00
N ALA A 172 -15.10 5.57 5.17
CA ALA A 172 -14.25 4.61 4.48
C ALA A 172 -14.57 3.19 4.94
N SER A 173 -14.62 2.24 4.00
CA SER A 173 -14.86 0.83 4.29
C SER A 173 -13.68 -0.03 3.88
N PHE A 174 -13.62 -1.23 4.44
CA PHE A 174 -12.62 -2.23 4.07
C PHE A 174 -13.28 -3.59 3.89
N THR A 175 -12.88 -4.32 2.86
CA THR A 175 -13.31 -5.71 2.67
C THR A 175 -12.19 -6.56 2.07
N THR A 176 -11.93 -7.71 2.66
CA THR A 176 -11.20 -8.80 1.99
C THR A 176 -12.15 -9.90 1.57
N GLN A 177 -11.88 -10.62 0.48
CA GLN A 177 -12.71 -11.78 0.11
C GLN A 177 -12.23 -13.08 0.77
N GLN A 178 -10.92 -13.23 0.96
CA GLN A 178 -10.30 -14.38 1.61
C GLN A 178 -8.84 -14.06 1.97
N GLY A 179 -8.24 -14.85 2.86
CA GLY A 179 -6.79 -14.86 2.99
C GLY A 179 -6.26 -15.35 4.33
N LYS A 180 -4.93 -15.28 4.44
CA LYS A 180 -4.19 -15.52 5.66
C LYS A 180 -3.12 -14.46 5.86
N LEU A 181 -2.93 -14.06 7.11
CA LEU A 181 -1.85 -13.17 7.51
C LEU A 181 -1.37 -13.49 8.93
N GLU A 182 -0.17 -13.02 9.29
CA GLU A 182 0.36 -13.22 10.64
C GLU A 182 -0.16 -12.16 11.60
N ALA A 183 -0.19 -10.88 11.17
CA ALA A 183 -0.61 -9.76 12.00
C ALA A 183 -1.60 -8.82 11.31
N LEU A 184 -2.78 -8.65 11.89
CA LEU A 184 -3.82 -7.71 11.46
C LEU A 184 -3.99 -6.60 12.51
N GLU A 185 -3.93 -5.37 12.04
CA GLU A 185 -4.31 -4.20 12.81
C GLU A 185 -5.41 -3.44 12.07
N ILE A 186 -6.52 -3.17 12.76
CA ILE A 186 -7.60 -2.32 12.23
C ILE A 186 -7.99 -1.31 13.31
N THR A 187 -7.80 -0.03 13.01
CA THR A 187 -8.39 1.08 13.77
C THR A 187 -9.43 1.77 12.90
N SER A 188 -10.68 1.81 13.37
CA SER A 188 -11.80 2.36 12.61
C SER A 188 -12.52 3.48 13.37
N ASN A 189 -12.31 4.70 12.89
CA ASN A 189 -13.13 5.88 13.19
C ASN A 189 -14.22 6.10 12.10
N SER A 190 -14.52 5.07 11.33
CA SER A 190 -15.49 5.13 10.22
C SER A 190 -16.92 4.82 10.68
N THR A 191 -17.90 5.35 9.96
CA THR A 191 -19.31 4.92 10.07
C THR A 191 -19.61 3.66 9.24
N ALA A 192 -18.67 3.22 8.39
CA ALA A 192 -18.80 2.04 7.55
C ALA A 192 -17.97 0.87 8.11
N ASP A 193 -18.32 -0.36 7.69
CA ASP A 193 -17.73 -1.58 8.23
C ASP A 193 -16.34 -1.89 7.66
N ALA A 194 -15.52 -2.55 8.46
CA ALA A 194 -14.30 -3.22 8.08
C ALA A 194 -14.50 -4.74 8.19
N VAL A 195 -14.37 -5.45 7.08
CA VAL A 195 -14.63 -6.89 7.00
C VAL A 195 -13.40 -7.63 6.49
N PHE A 196 -12.80 -8.45 7.35
CA PHE A 196 -11.72 -9.35 7.00
C PHE A 196 -12.24 -10.78 6.92
N HIS A 197 -12.60 -11.21 5.71
CA HIS A 197 -12.84 -12.62 5.44
C HIS A 197 -11.49 -13.34 5.33
N GLY A 198 -11.02 -13.96 6.41
CA GLY A 198 -9.72 -14.62 6.45
C GLY A 198 -9.29 -15.08 7.85
N GLU A 199 -8.09 -15.63 7.92
CA GLU A 199 -7.46 -16.08 9.16
C GLU A 199 -6.25 -15.20 9.51
N THR A 200 -6.14 -14.81 10.78
CA THR A 200 -4.97 -14.12 11.33
C THR A 200 -4.44 -14.78 12.59
N SER A 201 -3.12 -14.77 12.78
CA SER A 201 -2.51 -15.25 14.03
C SER A 201 -2.58 -14.20 15.15
N VAL A 202 -2.41 -12.93 14.81
CA VAL A 202 -2.46 -11.81 15.76
C VAL A 202 -3.43 -10.76 15.24
N ALA A 203 -4.37 -10.32 16.07
CA ALA A 203 -5.33 -9.28 15.74
C ALA A 203 -5.33 -8.19 16.82
N ALA A 204 -5.13 -6.94 16.42
CA ALA A 204 -5.36 -5.75 17.22
C ALA A 204 -6.48 -4.93 16.56
N LEU A 205 -7.63 -4.85 17.21
CA LEU A 205 -8.86 -4.29 16.62
C LEU A 205 -9.39 -3.15 17.49
N HIS A 206 -9.58 -1.97 16.93
CA HIS A 206 -10.06 -0.79 17.66
C HIS A 206 -11.18 -0.10 16.90
N VAL A 207 -12.34 0.03 17.54
CA VAL A 207 -13.49 0.76 17.00
C VAL A 207 -13.68 2.05 17.78
N GLU A 208 -13.55 3.18 17.08
CA GLU A 208 -13.71 4.53 17.62
C GLU A 208 -15.07 5.16 17.27
N ASN A 209 -15.78 4.63 16.26
CA ASN A 209 -17.04 5.19 15.77
C ASN A 209 -18.13 4.11 15.58
N ALA A 210 -19.09 4.31 14.65
CA ALA A 210 -20.28 3.46 14.51
C ALA A 210 -20.09 2.23 13.58
N GLY A 211 -19.08 2.24 12.71
CA GLY A 211 -18.77 1.11 11.82
C GLY A 211 -18.26 -0.11 12.59
N ASN A 212 -18.65 -1.30 12.15
CA ASN A 212 -18.26 -2.56 12.78
C ASN A 212 -16.93 -3.06 12.22
N ILE A 213 -16.23 -3.88 13.02
CA ILE A 213 -15.10 -4.70 12.56
C ILE A 213 -15.54 -6.16 12.63
N LEU A 214 -15.45 -6.86 11.49
CA LEU A 214 -15.74 -8.28 11.37
C LEU A 214 -14.48 -9.01 10.91
N VAL A 215 -14.10 -10.07 11.62
CA VAL A 215 -12.93 -10.91 11.32
C VAL A 215 -13.38 -12.36 11.38
N ASP A 216 -13.18 -13.13 10.31
CA ASP A 216 -13.64 -14.52 10.31
C ASP A 216 -12.92 -15.37 11.37
N LYS A 217 -11.58 -15.27 11.46
CA LYS A 217 -10.82 -16.10 12.40
C LYS A 217 -9.54 -15.46 12.93
N ALA A 218 -9.35 -15.54 14.25
CA ALA A 218 -8.09 -15.24 14.92
C ALA A 218 -7.58 -16.49 15.67
N THR A 219 -6.36 -16.97 15.35
CA THR A 219 -5.83 -18.22 15.93
C THR A 219 -4.91 -18.03 17.13
N GLY A 220 -4.40 -16.81 17.34
CA GLY A 220 -3.52 -16.49 18.47
C GLY A 220 -4.00 -15.25 19.22
N THR A 221 -3.10 -14.30 19.47
CA THR A 221 -3.39 -13.12 20.29
C THR A 221 -4.49 -12.26 19.67
N LEU A 222 -5.51 -11.96 20.45
CA LEU A 222 -6.58 -11.05 20.10
C LEU A 222 -6.65 -9.92 21.14
N ALA A 223 -6.40 -8.69 20.70
CA ALA A 223 -6.60 -7.47 21.46
C ALA A 223 -7.72 -6.65 20.83
N THR A 224 -8.67 -6.19 21.65
CA THR A 224 -9.80 -5.39 21.18
C THR A 224 -10.03 -4.17 22.05
N GLU A 225 -10.31 -3.04 21.43
CA GLU A 225 -10.67 -1.78 22.09
C GLU A 225 -11.92 -1.19 21.43
N ARG A 226 -12.82 -0.60 22.23
CA ARG A 226 -14.12 -0.09 21.77
C ARG A 226 -14.44 1.21 22.48
N ASP A 227 -14.19 2.31 21.79
CA ASP A 227 -14.56 3.67 22.23
C ASP A 227 -15.84 4.15 21.53
N GLY A 228 -16.16 3.56 20.36
CA GLY A 228 -17.32 3.86 19.55
C GLY A 228 -18.53 2.95 19.79
N LYS A 229 -19.58 3.16 18.98
CA LYS A 229 -20.84 2.38 19.00
C LYS A 229 -20.78 1.11 18.16
N GLY A 230 -19.79 0.98 17.28
CA GLY A 230 -19.62 -0.18 16.42
C GLY A 230 -19.21 -1.43 17.21
N LYS A 231 -19.48 -2.59 16.62
CA LYS A 231 -19.16 -3.89 17.22
C LYS A 231 -17.85 -4.43 16.66
N ILE A 232 -17.15 -5.22 17.47
CA ILE A 232 -16.06 -6.08 17.00
C ILE A 232 -16.55 -7.52 17.10
N VAL A 233 -16.60 -8.22 15.97
CA VAL A 233 -17.03 -9.62 15.87
C VAL A 233 -15.89 -10.45 15.29
N VAL A 234 -15.43 -11.43 16.05
CA VAL A 234 -14.49 -12.46 15.59
C VAL A 234 -15.22 -13.80 15.59
N THR A 235 -15.46 -14.38 14.42
CA THR A 235 -16.35 -15.55 14.29
C THR A 235 -15.75 -16.82 14.91
N SER A 236 -14.43 -16.99 14.80
CA SER A 236 -13.70 -18.11 15.41
C SER A 236 -12.43 -17.64 16.09
N THR A 237 -12.28 -18.00 17.36
CA THR A 237 -11.03 -17.85 18.11
C THR A 237 -10.54 -19.23 18.53
N GLN A 238 -9.27 -19.57 18.28
CA GLN A 238 -8.67 -20.71 18.98
C GLN A 238 -8.33 -20.27 20.40
N GLY A 239 -9.20 -20.61 21.36
CA GLY A 239 -8.95 -20.37 22.77
C GLY A 239 -7.85 -21.29 23.27
N ASN A 240 -6.72 -20.71 23.68
CA ASN A 240 -5.91 -21.25 24.76
C ASN A 240 -6.05 -20.28 25.93
N HIS A 241 -6.93 -20.61 26.87
CA HIS A 241 -6.84 -20.12 28.24
C HIS A 241 -5.63 -20.76 28.93
#